data_AF-A0A219AP32-F1
#
_entry.id   AF-A0A219AP32-F1
#
_cell.length_a   1.000
_cell.length_b   1.000
_cell.length_c   1.000
_cell.angle_alpha   90.00
_cell.angle_beta   90.00
_cell.angle_gamma   90.00
#
_symmetry.space_group_name_H-M   'P 1'
#
loop_
_entity.id
_entity.type
_entity.pdbx_description
1 polymer ?
#
loop_
_entity_poly.entity_id
_entity_poly.type
_entity_poly.pdbx_seq_one_letter_code
_entity_poly.pdbx_strand_id
1 'polypeptide(L)'
;MSSEPILIINTSNLKITVRARIDDYYVENDILLNPILAMYRRNGDNIVKSFLDLFESVIKRTINEFMPHKSLNLSYNYIADDDLDHATTLSINLLNVEADDVKFRIDNGEFTISNLNEESSEEKVPIDNSINRVMETPDIVLKKYKEMYDKRQKELKNQKPKRQYVGENL
;
A
#
# COMPACT_ATOMS: atom_id res chain seq x y z
N MET A 1 -2.85 26.21 6.65
CA MET A 1 -3.41 25.48 5.51
C MET A 1 -3.54 24.03 5.94
N SER A 2 -4.68 23.38 5.74
CA SER A 2 -4.81 21.95 6.06
C SER A 2 -4.03 21.19 4.99
N SER A 3 -3.03 20.42 5.38
CA SER A 3 -2.28 19.60 4.45
C SER A 3 -3.14 18.43 3.99
N GLU A 4 -3.06 18.09 2.70
CA GLU A 4 -3.74 16.94 2.15
C GLU A 4 -2.99 15.65 2.52
N PRO A 5 -3.69 14.53 2.76
CA PRO A 5 -3.05 13.25 2.97
C PRO A 5 -2.54 12.68 1.63
N ILE A 6 -1.36 12.05 1.68
CA ILE A 6 -0.67 11.51 0.51
C ILE A 6 -0.43 10.01 0.73
N LEU A 7 -0.75 9.19 -0.27
CA LEU A 7 -0.33 7.80 -0.34
C LEU A 7 0.86 7.71 -1.30
N ILE A 8 2.00 7.22 -0.81
CA ILE A 8 3.26 7.08 -1.55
C ILE A 8 3.54 5.59 -1.72
N ILE A 9 3.78 5.15 -2.95
CA ILE A 9 4.27 3.80 -3.24
C ILE A 9 5.74 3.88 -3.67
N ASN A 10 6.63 3.30 -2.89
CA ASN A 10 8.05 3.23 -3.26
C ASN A 10 8.41 1.79 -3.58
N THR A 11 9.00 1.56 -4.74
CA THR A 11 9.34 0.22 -5.21
C THR A 11 10.85 0.04 -5.37
N SER A 12 11.28 -1.19 -5.12
CA SER A 12 12.63 -1.68 -5.39
C SER A 12 12.54 -3.14 -5.83
N ASN A 13 13.64 -3.71 -6.30
CA ASN A 13 13.69 -5.12 -6.69
C ASN A 13 13.43 -6.09 -5.51
N LEU A 14 13.50 -5.60 -4.26
CA LEU A 14 13.37 -6.43 -3.06
C LEU A 14 12.04 -6.24 -2.34
N LYS A 15 11.49 -5.03 -2.40
CA LYS A 15 10.29 -4.67 -1.64
C LYS A 15 9.49 -3.56 -2.29
N ILE A 16 8.21 -3.55 -1.96
CA ILE A 16 7.27 -2.44 -2.20
C ILE A 16 6.90 -1.86 -0.84
N THR A 17 7.00 -0.55 -0.72
CA THR A 17 6.73 0.20 0.50
C THR A 17 5.50 1.07 0.27
N VAL A 18 4.47 0.87 1.08
CA VAL A 18 3.24 1.65 1.05
C VAL A 18 3.24 2.61 2.24
N ARG A 19 3.25 3.92 1.98
CA ARG A 19 3.30 4.95 3.03
C ARG A 19 2.13 5.91 2.92
N ALA A 20 1.39 6.10 4.01
CA ALA A 20 0.42 7.19 4.15
C ALA A 20 1.05 8.32 4.98
N ARG A 21 0.88 9.57 4.54
CA ARG A 21 1.55 10.74 5.15
C ARG A 21 0.63 11.97 5.17
N ILE A 22 0.75 12.77 6.23
CA ILE A 22 0.31 14.17 6.29
C ILE A 22 1.36 14.96 7.08
N ASP A 23 1.86 16.06 6.54
CA ASP A 23 2.94 16.85 7.14
C ASP A 23 4.16 15.98 7.53
N ASP A 24 4.56 15.97 8.80
CA ASP A 24 5.68 15.17 9.30
C ASP A 24 5.26 13.78 9.82
N TYR A 25 3.95 13.51 9.88
CA TYR A 25 3.42 12.24 10.35
C TYR A 25 3.23 11.26 9.21
N TYR A 26 3.69 10.01 9.41
CA TYR A 26 3.51 8.95 8.44
C TYR A 26 3.31 7.58 9.10
N VAL A 27 2.70 6.68 8.34
CA VAL A 27 2.66 5.23 8.59
C VAL A 27 3.16 4.53 7.34
N GLU A 28 3.91 3.46 7.53
CA GLU A 28 4.52 2.70 6.44
C GLU A 28 4.42 1.21 6.69
N ASN A 29 4.12 0.45 5.63
CA ASN A 29 4.15 -1.00 5.64
C ASN A 29 4.83 -1.53 4.38
N ASP A 30 5.69 -2.53 4.56
CA ASP A 30 6.48 -3.15 3.50
C ASP A 30 5.90 -4.49 3.05
N ILE A 31 5.99 -4.73 1.74
CA ILE A 31 5.79 -6.01 1.07
C ILE A 31 7.18 -6.50 0.63
N LEU A 32 7.69 -7.55 1.27
CA LEU A 32 8.96 -8.18 0.87
C LEU A 32 8.70 -9.16 -0.27
N LEU A 33 9.16 -8.83 -1.48
CA LEU A 33 8.81 -9.57 -2.70
C LEU A 33 9.32 -11.02 -2.65
N ASN A 34 10.62 -11.23 -2.40
CA ASN A 34 11.19 -12.58 -2.45
C ASN A 34 10.53 -13.57 -1.47
N PRO A 35 10.35 -13.26 -0.17
CA PRO A 35 9.66 -14.17 0.75
C PRO A 35 8.21 -14.46 0.34
N ILE A 36 7.48 -13.45 -0.12
CA ILE A 36 6.07 -13.59 -0.48
C ILE A 36 5.91 -14.45 -1.74
N LEU A 37 6.69 -14.18 -2.79
CA LEU A 37 6.65 -14.98 -4.02
C LEU A 37 7.09 -16.43 -3.77
N ALA A 38 8.09 -16.65 -2.90
CA ALA A 38 8.48 -18.01 -2.51
C ALA A 38 7.36 -18.76 -1.76
N MET A 39 6.61 -18.05 -0.90
CA MET A 39 5.47 -18.61 -0.20
C MET A 39 4.34 -19.01 -1.17
N TYR A 40 3.97 -18.13 -2.11
CA TYR A 40 2.92 -18.43 -3.10
C TYR A 40 3.29 -19.65 -3.96
N ARG A 41 4.53 -19.73 -4.45
CA ARG A 41 5.03 -20.90 -5.17
C ARG A 41 4.93 -22.19 -4.36
N ARG A 42 5.34 -22.14 -3.09
CA ARG A 42 5.30 -23.30 -2.20
C ARG A 42 3.86 -23.80 -1.96
N ASN A 43 2.89 -22.90 -1.94
CA ASN A 43 1.49 -23.23 -1.72
C ASN A 43 0.75 -23.62 -3.01
N GLY A 44 1.35 -23.36 -4.19
CA GLY A 44 0.67 -23.51 -5.47
C GLY A 44 -0.41 -22.44 -5.71
N ASP A 45 -0.24 -21.26 -5.11
CA ASP A 45 -1.16 -20.13 -5.27
C ASP A 45 -0.96 -19.49 -6.66
N ASN A 46 -2.03 -18.89 -7.22
CA ASN A 46 -1.87 -17.99 -8.36
C ASN A 46 -1.17 -16.72 -7.89
N ILE A 47 0.10 -16.58 -8.30
CA ILE A 47 1.00 -15.53 -7.81
C ILE A 47 0.46 -14.12 -8.10
N VAL A 48 -0.09 -13.89 -9.29
CA VAL A 48 -0.60 -12.57 -9.72
C VAL A 48 -1.81 -12.18 -8.87
N LYS A 49 -2.81 -13.06 -8.78
CA LYS A 49 -4.05 -12.83 -8.02
C LYS A 49 -3.73 -12.66 -6.54
N SER A 50 -2.90 -13.52 -5.96
CA SER A 50 -2.51 -13.44 -4.57
C SER A 50 -1.70 -12.19 -4.25
N PHE A 51 -0.85 -11.73 -5.17
CA PHE A 51 -0.13 -10.47 -5.01
C PHE A 51 -1.09 -9.26 -5.02
N LEU A 52 -2.03 -9.22 -5.97
CA LEU A 52 -3.03 -8.14 -6.04
C LEU A 52 -3.85 -8.06 -4.73
N ASP A 53 -4.33 -9.19 -4.22
CA ASP A 53 -5.07 -9.25 -2.95
C ASP A 53 -4.22 -8.76 -1.76
N LEU A 54 -2.93 -9.13 -1.72
CA LEU A 54 -2.01 -8.65 -0.69
C LEU A 54 -1.77 -7.15 -0.81
N PHE A 55 -1.58 -6.65 -2.03
CA PHE A 55 -1.35 -5.23 -2.28
C PHE A 55 -2.54 -4.37 -1.82
N GLU A 56 -3.76 -4.76 -2.20
CA GLU A 56 -5.00 -4.14 -1.72
C GLU A 56 -5.08 -4.16 -0.17
N SER A 57 -4.74 -5.31 0.42
CA SER A 57 -4.76 -5.49 1.89
C SER A 57 -3.74 -4.61 2.61
N VAL A 58 -2.53 -4.45 2.06
CA VAL A 58 -1.48 -3.60 2.65
C VAL A 58 -1.84 -2.12 2.53
N ILE A 59 -2.40 -1.67 1.40
CA ILE A 59 -2.94 -0.31 1.29
C ILE A 59 -4.00 -0.07 2.38
N LYS A 60 -4.98 -0.97 2.49
CA LYS A 60 -6.04 -0.85 3.50
C LYS A 60 -5.50 -0.82 4.92
N ARG A 61 -4.52 -1.67 5.24
CA ARG A 61 -3.87 -1.69 6.55
C ARG A 61 -3.14 -0.37 6.83
N THR A 62 -2.30 0.09 5.90
CA THR A 62 -1.54 1.34 6.05
C THR A 62 -2.47 2.52 6.28
N ILE A 63 -3.55 2.63 5.51
CA ILE A 63 -4.50 3.72 5.67
C ILE A 63 -5.25 3.57 7.00
N ASN A 64 -5.67 2.38 7.43
CA ASN A 64 -6.35 2.21 8.72
C ASN A 64 -5.45 2.54 9.92
N GLU A 65 -4.17 2.20 9.84
CA GLU A 65 -3.19 2.54 10.88
C GLU A 65 -2.85 4.03 10.93
N PHE A 66 -2.99 4.72 9.79
CA PHE A 66 -2.78 6.16 9.63
C PHE A 66 -4.02 6.98 10.04
N MET A 67 -5.17 6.57 9.51
CA MET A 67 -6.50 7.15 9.70
C MET A 67 -7.53 6.01 9.67
N PRO A 68 -7.98 5.55 10.85
CA PRO A 68 -8.99 4.50 10.95
C PRO A 68 -10.29 4.91 10.23
N HIS A 69 -10.76 4.09 9.31
CA HIS A 69 -11.89 4.41 8.43
C HIS A 69 -12.83 3.21 8.25
N LYS A 70 -14.10 3.50 7.97
CA LYS A 70 -15.14 2.50 7.75
C LYS A 70 -15.06 1.91 6.34
N SER A 71 -14.87 2.75 5.32
CA SER A 71 -14.84 2.35 3.92
C SER A 71 -13.59 2.85 3.22
N LEU A 72 -13.04 2.04 2.32
CA LEU A 72 -11.93 2.40 1.44
C LEU A 72 -12.30 2.12 -0.02
N ASN A 73 -12.35 3.16 -0.81
CA ASN A 73 -12.49 3.11 -2.26
C ASN A 73 -11.10 3.10 -2.91
N LEU A 74 -10.79 2.02 -3.62
CA LEU A 74 -9.51 1.81 -4.29
C LEU A 74 -9.75 1.51 -5.78
N SER A 75 -9.13 2.30 -6.65
CA SER A 75 -9.16 2.08 -8.10
C SER A 75 -7.75 1.98 -8.65
N TYR A 76 -7.48 0.98 -9.49
CA TYR A 76 -6.21 0.81 -10.16
C TYR A 76 -6.37 0.06 -11.49
N ASN A 77 -5.44 0.29 -12.40
CA ASN A 77 -5.26 -0.55 -13.58
C ASN A 77 -4.12 -1.52 -13.33
N TYR A 78 -4.17 -2.69 -13.97
CA TYR A 78 -3.01 -3.56 -14.08
C TYR A 78 -2.86 -4.12 -15.48
N ILE A 79 -1.61 -4.35 -15.88
CA ILE A 79 -1.23 -5.01 -17.11
C ILE A 79 -0.36 -6.21 -16.75
N ALA A 80 -0.81 -7.41 -17.12
CA ALA A 80 -0.02 -8.63 -17.07
C ALA A 80 0.48 -8.95 -18.48
N ASP A 81 1.73 -9.38 -18.61
CA ASP A 81 2.31 -9.69 -19.93
C ASP A 81 1.80 -10.99 -20.55
N ASP A 82 1.06 -11.78 -19.77
CA ASP A 82 0.34 -12.98 -20.18
C ASP A 82 -0.94 -13.10 -19.34
N ASP A 83 -1.63 -14.25 -19.42
CA ASP A 83 -2.74 -14.52 -18.53
C ASP A 83 -2.34 -14.52 -17.04
N LEU A 84 -3.33 -14.43 -16.15
CA LEU A 84 -3.07 -14.30 -14.72
C LEU A 84 -2.40 -15.53 -14.10
N ASP A 85 -2.50 -16.71 -14.71
CA ASP A 85 -1.90 -17.93 -14.22
C ASP A 85 -0.42 -18.05 -14.66
N HIS A 86 -0.05 -17.45 -15.80
CA HIS A 86 1.27 -17.59 -16.42
C HIS A 86 2.13 -16.32 -16.50
N ALA A 87 1.58 -15.13 -16.20
CA ALA A 87 2.32 -13.87 -16.32
C ALA A 87 3.66 -13.86 -15.56
N THR A 88 4.72 -13.36 -16.21
CA THR A 88 6.05 -13.22 -15.61
C THR A 88 6.25 -11.80 -15.07
N THR A 89 5.49 -10.84 -15.58
CA THR A 89 5.50 -9.44 -15.18
C THR A 89 4.09 -8.89 -14.94
N LEU A 90 3.97 -7.95 -14.00
CA LEU A 90 2.75 -7.25 -13.67
C LEU A 90 3.06 -5.78 -13.46
N SER A 91 2.44 -4.91 -14.26
CA SER A 91 2.46 -3.47 -14.08
C SER A 91 1.17 -3.01 -13.44
N ILE A 92 1.23 -2.09 -12.48
CA ILE A 92 0.08 -1.57 -11.73
C ILE A 92 0.13 -0.05 -11.79
N ASN A 93 -1.02 0.59 -11.96
CA ASN A 93 -1.20 2.04 -11.87
C ASN A 93 -2.38 2.38 -10.96
N LEU A 94 -2.10 2.92 -9.77
CA LEU A 94 -3.11 3.40 -8.82
C LEU A 94 -3.76 4.70 -9.31
N LEU A 95 -5.08 4.68 -9.42
CA LEU A 95 -5.88 5.79 -9.96
C LEU A 95 -6.61 6.58 -8.87
N ASN A 96 -7.19 5.90 -7.87
CA ASN A 96 -7.96 6.53 -6.81
C ASN A 96 -7.78 5.80 -5.48
N VAL A 97 -7.65 6.57 -4.41
CA VAL A 97 -7.61 6.09 -3.03
C VAL A 97 -8.39 7.09 -2.17
N GLU A 98 -9.49 6.63 -1.58
CA GLU A 98 -10.37 7.48 -0.79
C GLU A 98 -10.95 6.70 0.39
N ALA A 99 -10.82 7.26 1.60
CA ALA A 99 -11.25 6.63 2.83
C ALA A 99 -12.21 7.53 3.61
N ASP A 100 -13.44 7.07 3.87
CA ASP A 100 -14.52 7.84 4.52
C ASP A 100 -14.60 9.30 4.00
N ASP A 101 -14.72 9.47 2.68
CA ASP A 101 -14.77 10.75 1.96
C ASP A 101 -13.47 11.59 1.95
N VAL A 102 -12.37 11.04 2.48
CA VAL A 102 -11.04 11.68 2.42
C VAL A 102 -10.22 11.09 1.27
N LYS A 103 -10.03 11.90 0.23
CA LYS A 103 -9.21 11.55 -0.92
C LYS A 103 -7.72 11.73 -0.63
N PHE A 104 -6.92 10.73 -1.00
CA PHE A 104 -5.46 10.77 -0.92
C PHE A 104 -4.88 11.23 -2.25
N ARG A 105 -3.89 12.14 -2.20
CA ARG A 105 -3.00 12.35 -3.35
C ARG A 105 -2.11 11.13 -3.51
N ILE A 106 -1.95 10.61 -4.72
CA ILE A 106 -1.12 9.43 -5.00
C ILE A 106 0.23 9.91 -5.54
N ASP A 107 1.31 9.51 -4.87
CA ASP A 107 2.68 9.71 -5.32
C ASP A 107 3.31 8.36 -5.69
N ASN A 108 3.92 8.29 -6.87
CA ASN A 108 4.58 7.09 -7.40
C ASN A 108 3.65 5.85 -7.47
N GLY A 109 2.36 6.06 -7.80
CA GLY A 109 1.36 4.98 -7.85
C GLY A 109 1.52 3.97 -9.00
N GLU A 110 2.48 4.17 -9.89
CA GLU A 110 2.78 3.30 -11.03
C GLU A 110 4.07 2.52 -10.79
N PHE A 111 4.02 1.19 -10.94
CA PHE A 111 5.19 0.31 -10.77
C PHE A 111 5.01 -1.03 -11.48
N THR A 112 6.13 -1.73 -11.70
CA THR A 112 6.17 -3.06 -12.30
C THR A 112 6.89 -4.05 -11.40
N ILE A 113 6.38 -5.28 -11.35
CA ILE A 113 7.01 -6.43 -10.71
C ILE A 113 7.34 -7.45 -11.79
N SER A 114 8.52 -8.04 -11.70
CA SER A 114 8.98 -9.11 -12.58
C SER A 114 9.27 -10.38 -11.78
N ASN A 115 9.56 -11.48 -12.47
CA ASN A 115 9.84 -12.79 -11.88
C ASN A 115 8.67 -13.33 -11.05
N LEU A 116 7.44 -13.14 -11.55
CA LEU A 116 6.24 -13.73 -10.94
C LEU A 116 6.22 -15.24 -11.23
N ASN A 117 6.20 -15.63 -12.51
CA ASN A 117 6.32 -17.00 -12.97
C ASN A 117 7.60 -17.24 -13.80
N GLU A 118 7.88 -18.51 -14.10
CA GLU A 118 8.89 -18.89 -15.10
C GLU A 118 8.39 -18.56 -16.52
N GLU A 119 9.30 -18.21 -17.42
CA GLU A 119 8.95 -17.98 -18.83
C GLU A 119 8.43 -19.28 -19.46
N SER A 120 7.25 -19.21 -20.08
CA SER A 120 6.71 -20.29 -20.91
C SER A 120 7.19 -20.10 -22.36
N SER A 121 7.24 -21.20 -23.11
CA SER A 121 7.48 -21.13 -24.57
C SER A 121 6.20 -20.94 -25.38
N GLU A 122 5.08 -20.69 -24.70
CA GLU A 122 3.77 -20.52 -25.32
C GLU A 122 3.57 -19.07 -25.76
N GLU A 123 2.61 -18.84 -26.66
CA GLU A 123 2.26 -17.50 -27.09
C GLU A 123 1.56 -16.76 -25.95
N LYS A 124 2.16 -15.65 -25.51
CA LYS A 124 1.62 -14.83 -24.42
C LYS A 124 0.35 -14.10 -24.85
N VAL A 125 -0.64 -14.04 -23.97
CA VAL A 125 -1.88 -13.27 -24.14
C VAL A 125 -1.96 -12.19 -23.07
N PRO A 126 -1.45 -10.98 -23.32
CA PRO A 126 -1.45 -9.91 -22.33
C PRO A 126 -2.86 -9.55 -21.87
N ILE A 127 -2.99 -9.25 -20.57
CA ILE A 127 -4.23 -8.78 -19.96
C ILE A 127 -4.04 -7.34 -19.51
N ASP A 128 -4.96 -6.47 -19.89
CA ASP A 128 -5.12 -5.11 -19.36
C ASP A 128 -6.51 -5.00 -18.73
N ASN A 129 -6.56 -4.60 -17.46
CA ASN A 129 -7.80 -4.57 -16.71
C ASN A 129 -7.83 -3.42 -15.69
N SER A 130 -9.05 -2.94 -15.42
CA SER A 130 -9.33 -1.89 -14.44
C SER A 130 -10.13 -2.46 -13.28
N ILE A 131 -9.62 -2.24 -12.07
CA ILE A 131 -10.24 -2.70 -10.84
C ILE A 131 -10.77 -1.51 -10.05
N ASN A 132 -11.99 -1.67 -9.53
CA ASN A 132 -12.60 -0.79 -8.55
C ASN A 132 -13.06 -1.63 -7.35
N ARG A 133 -12.52 -1.33 -6.17
CA ARG A 133 -12.81 -2.03 -4.92
C ARG A 133 -13.38 -1.05 -3.90
N VAL A 134 -14.43 -1.50 -3.23
CA VAL A 134 -14.92 -0.88 -1.99
C VAL A 134 -14.67 -1.87 -0.87
N MET A 135 -13.80 -1.50 0.07
CA MET A 135 -13.35 -2.39 1.14
C MET A 135 -13.81 -1.88 2.51
N GLU A 136 -14.80 -2.55 3.09
CA GLU A 136 -15.33 -2.20 4.41
C GLU A 136 -14.47 -2.72 5.57
N THR A 137 -14.25 -1.90 6.58
CA THR A 137 -13.61 -2.28 7.84
C THR A 137 -14.71 -2.73 8.84
N PRO A 138 -14.66 -4.00 9.33
CA PRO A 138 -15.59 -4.46 10.35
C PRO A 138 -15.50 -3.64 11.63
N ASP A 139 -16.60 -3.42 12.33
CA ASP A 139 -16.65 -2.50 13.48
C ASP A 139 -15.67 -2.89 14.60
N ILE A 140 -15.50 -4.19 14.84
CA ILE A 140 -14.54 -4.70 15.83
C ILE A 140 -13.08 -4.37 15.46
N VAL A 141 -12.77 -4.36 14.16
CA VAL A 141 -11.44 -4.02 13.64
C VAL A 141 -11.24 -2.52 13.67
N LEU A 142 -12.26 -1.76 13.24
CA LEU A 142 -12.25 -0.29 13.26
C LEU A 142 -12.05 0.24 14.67
N LYS A 143 -12.72 -0.34 15.67
CA LYS A 143 -12.54 0.01 17.09
C LYS A 143 -11.08 -0.14 17.52
N LYS A 144 -10.43 -1.25 17.17
CA LYS A 144 -9.02 -1.48 17.51
C LYS A 144 -8.10 -0.44 16.86
N TYR A 145 -8.31 -0.12 15.58
CA TYR A 145 -7.52 0.91 14.90
C TYR A 145 -7.72 2.29 15.54
N LYS A 146 -8.95 2.66 15.93
CA LYS A 146 -9.24 3.89 16.67
C LYS A 146 -8.51 3.95 18.01
N GLU A 147 -8.55 2.87 18.79
CA GLU A 147 -7.83 2.78 20.07
C GLU A 147 -6.30 2.94 19.90
N MET A 148 -5.73 2.30 18.87
CA MET A 148 -4.30 2.43 18.53
C MET A 148 -3.95 3.85 18.08
N TYR A 149 -4.79 4.47 17.26
CA TYR A 149 -4.62 5.84 16.80
C TYR A 149 -4.66 6.82 17.97
N ASP A 150 -5.69 6.73 18.83
CA ASP A 150 -5.84 7.61 19.99
C ASP A 150 -4.67 7.50 20.96
N LYS A 151 -4.18 6.27 21.20
CA LYS A 151 -2.98 6.04 22.03
C LYS A 151 -1.77 6.76 21.44
N ARG A 152 -1.55 6.64 20.13
CA ARG A 152 -0.43 7.29 19.43
C ARG A 152 -0.53 8.80 19.46
N GLN A 153 -1.73 9.36 19.26
CA GLN A 153 -1.96 10.82 19.34
C GLN A 153 -1.66 11.37 20.74
N LYS A 154 -1.98 10.62 21.80
CA LYS A 154 -1.60 10.99 23.18
C LYS A 154 -0.09 10.97 23.37
N GLU A 155 0.61 9.95 22.85
CA GLU A 155 2.07 9.86 22.92
C GLU A 155 2.76 11.03 22.20
N LEU A 156 2.28 11.40 21.01
CA LEU A 156 2.81 12.54 20.23
C LEU A 156 2.64 13.87 20.97
N LYS A 157 1.48 14.10 21.60
CA LYS A 157 1.23 15.31 22.42
C LYS A 157 2.13 15.40 23.65
N ASN A 158 2.58 14.27 24.18
CA ASN A 158 3.43 14.21 25.38
C ASN A 158 4.94 14.32 25.07
N GLN A 159 5.35 14.24 23.80
CA GLN A 159 6.73 14.51 23.39
C GLN A 159 6.99 16.02 23.46
N LYS A 160 7.64 16.49 24.54
CA LYS A 160 8.11 17.89 24.65
C LYS A 160 8.97 18.25 23.42
N PRO A 161 8.89 19.49 22.90
CA PRO A 161 9.76 19.92 21.81
C PRO A 161 11.22 19.73 22.21
N LYS A 162 12.02 19.08 21.34
CA LYS A 162 13.48 19.06 21.50
C LYS A 162 13.95 20.50 21.58
N ARG A 163 14.53 20.90 22.71
CA ARG A 163 15.20 22.21 22.84
C ARG A 163 16.22 22.31 21.73
N GLN A 164 15.99 23.19 20.75
CA GLN A 164 17.05 23.64 19.86
C GLN A 164 18.06 24.37 20.75
N TYR A 165 19.23 23.78 20.94
CA TYR A 165 20.38 24.52 21.47
C TYR A 165 20.72 25.58 20.42
N VAL A 166 20.32 26.82 20.68
CA VAL A 166 20.90 27.99 20.01
C VAL A 166 22.30 28.09 20.57
N GLY A 167 23.29 27.59 19.83
CA GLY A 167 24.68 27.87 20.13
C GLY A 167 24.89 29.37 20.01
N GLU A 168 25.18 30.02 21.13
CA GLU A 168 25.70 31.37 21.15
C GLU A 168 27.05 31.34 20.40
N ASN A 169 27.11 32.09 19.29
CA ASN A 169 28.37 32.36 18.61
C ASN A 169 29.25 33.21 19.56
N LEU A 170 30.42 32.69 19.90
CA LEU A 170 31.55 33.44 20.45
C LEU A 170 32.43 33.95 19.31
#